data_AF-A0A2N6A142-F1
#
_entry.id   AF-A0A2N6A142-F1
#
_cell.length_a   1.000
_cell.length_b   1.000
_cell.length_c   1.000
_cell.angle_alpha   90.00
_cell.angle_beta   90.00
_cell.angle_gamma   90.00
#
_symmetry.space_group_name_H-M   'P 1'
#
loop_
_entity.id
_entity.type
_entity.pdbx_description
1 polymer ?
#
loop_
_entity_poly.entity_id
_entity_poly.type
_entity_poly.pdbx_seq_one_letter_code
_entity_poly.pdbx_strand_id
1 'polypeptide(L)'
;MNPKIIFALLIVLGIVLTVINPLIMALFSIVFWLYLTRMVKTNNRIKKLKWLKIVLVVAILSFVLTIIGILLHNIRSAKFDGEESLFFITAIVAMYIFILSTAGGLIIVLRARKK
;
A
#
# COMPACT_ATOMS: atom_id res chain seq x y z
N MET A 1 -15.31 20.44 7.73
CA MET A 1 -14.28 20.28 6.69
C MET A 1 -14.81 19.35 5.60
N ASN A 2 -14.83 19.79 4.33
CA ASN A 2 -15.47 19.02 3.26
C ASN A 2 -14.71 17.70 3.04
N PRO A 3 -15.36 16.52 3.11
CA PRO A 3 -14.67 15.22 3.05
C PRO A 3 -13.81 15.07 1.78
N LYS A 4 -14.19 15.70 0.67
CA LYS A 4 -13.39 15.71 -0.57
C LYS A 4 -12.00 16.33 -0.39
N ILE A 5 -11.90 17.37 0.44
CA ILE A 5 -10.64 18.10 0.69
C ILE A 5 -9.72 17.26 1.58
N ILE A 6 -10.27 16.61 2.61
CA ILE A 6 -9.52 15.69 3.48
C ILE A 6 -8.93 14.53 2.67
N PHE A 7 -9.69 14.00 1.71
CA PHE A 7 -9.26 12.90 0.85
C PHE A 7 -8.18 13.31 -0.16
N ALA A 8 -8.33 14.48 -0.79
CA ALA A 8 -7.29 15.02 -1.65
C ALA A 8 -6.00 15.26 -0.86
N LEU A 9 -6.12 15.79 0.35
CA LEU A 9 -5.00 15.96 1.27
C LEU A 9 -4.33 14.63 1.58
N LEU A 10 -5.07 13.58 1.92
CA LEU A 10 -4.51 12.26 2.25
C LEU A 10 -3.77 11.60 1.07
N ILE A 11 -4.25 11.78 -0.16
CA ILE A 11 -3.59 11.24 -1.36
C ILE A 11 -2.29 12.01 -1.63
N VAL A 12 -2.34 13.34 -1.57
CA VAL A 12 -1.15 14.19 -1.76
C VAL A 12 -0.16 13.95 -0.61
N LEU A 13 -0.63 13.82 0.63
CA LEU A 13 0.20 13.48 1.79
C LEU A 13 0.85 12.11 1.60
N GLY A 14 0.10 11.11 1.13
CA GLY A 14 0.63 9.77 0.86
C GLY A 14 1.75 9.78 -0.19
N ILE A 15 1.59 10.57 -1.26
CA ILE A 15 2.59 10.73 -2.33
C ILE A 15 3.81 11.53 -1.86
N VAL A 16 3.61 12.59 -1.08
CA VAL A 16 4.71 13.40 -0.52
C VAL A 16 5.48 12.60 0.53
N LEU A 17 4.79 11.80 1.35
CA LEU A 17 5.40 10.94 2.36
C LEU A 17 6.14 9.74 1.74
N THR A 18 5.73 9.22 0.58
CA THR A 18 6.53 8.23 -0.18
C THR A 18 7.90 8.76 -0.59
N VAL A 19 8.02 10.07 -0.84
CA VAL A 19 9.28 10.70 -1.26
C VAL A 19 10.17 11.01 -0.05
N ILE A 20 9.58 11.31 1.12
CA ILE A 20 10.31 11.77 2.30
C ILE A 20 10.72 10.63 3.24
N ASN A 21 9.84 9.64 3.47
CA ASN A 21 10.17 8.52 4.36
C ASN A 21 9.27 7.28 4.13
N PRO A 22 9.82 6.16 3.62
CA PRO A 22 9.07 4.94 3.35
C PRO A 22 8.40 4.32 4.61
N LEU A 23 8.95 4.56 5.82
CA LEU A 23 8.35 4.11 7.08
C LEU A 23 7.01 4.81 7.38
N ILE A 24 6.91 6.11 7.11
CA ILE A 24 5.69 6.87 7.39
C ILE A 24 4.56 6.43 6.44
N MET A 25 4.91 6.13 5.20
CA MET A 25 3.94 5.58 4.23
C MET A 25 3.49 4.18 4.62
N ALA A 26 4.39 3.31 5.10
CA ALA A 26 4.02 2.00 5.60
C ALA A 26 2.98 2.11 6.74
N LEU A 27 3.18 3.03 7.69
CA LEU A 27 2.22 3.33 8.76
C LEU A 27 0.88 3.84 8.21
N PHE A 28 0.90 4.79 7.29
CA PHE A 28 -0.32 5.32 6.66
C PHE A 28 -1.08 4.23 5.91
N SER A 29 -0.36 3.37 5.21
CA SER A 29 -0.96 2.29 4.45
C SER A 29 -1.55 1.23 5.38
N ILE A 30 -0.93 0.90 6.51
CA ILE A 30 -1.50 0.01 7.52
C ILE A 30 -2.83 0.58 8.05
N VAL A 31 -2.86 1.86 8.44
CA VAL A 31 -4.08 2.53 8.92
C VAL A 31 -5.17 2.53 7.84
N PHE A 32 -4.80 2.82 6.59
CA PHE A 32 -5.71 2.78 5.47
C PHE A 32 -6.26 1.37 5.20
N TRP A 33 -5.43 0.33 5.23
CA TRP A 33 -5.85 -1.05 5.03
C TRP A 33 -6.74 -1.57 6.16
N LEU A 34 -6.47 -1.18 7.41
CA LEU A 34 -7.35 -1.47 8.54
C LEU A 34 -8.73 -0.82 8.37
N TYR A 35 -8.76 0.46 7.97
CA TYR A 35 -9.99 1.16 7.66
C TYR A 35 -10.76 0.48 6.52
N LEU A 36 -10.07 0.16 5.43
CA LEU A 36 -10.67 -0.46 4.25
C LEU A 36 -11.21 -1.86 4.56
N THR A 37 -10.48 -2.67 5.32
CA THR A 37 -10.89 -4.01 5.78
C THR A 37 -12.14 -3.94 6.64
N ARG A 38 -12.19 -3.01 7.61
CA ARG A 38 -13.39 -2.76 8.42
C ARG A 38 -14.57 -2.35 7.54
N MET A 39 -14.32 -1.50 6.54
CA MET A 39 -15.37 -1.01 5.64
C MET A 39 -15.93 -2.10 4.73
N VAL A 40 -15.07 -2.98 4.21
CA VAL A 40 -15.49 -4.16 3.43
C VAL A 40 -16.32 -5.12 4.28
N LYS A 41 -15.99 -5.27 5.57
CA LYS A 41 -16.77 -6.10 6.51
C LYS A 41 -18.16 -5.53 6.81
N THR A 42 -18.28 -4.21 6.96
CA THR A 42 -19.53 -3.55 7.38
C THR A 42 -20.45 -3.17 6.22
N ASN A 43 -19.93 -2.92 5.02
CA ASN A 43 -20.72 -2.44 3.90
C ASN A 43 -20.90 -3.51 2.80
N ASN A 44 -22.08 -4.14 2.76
CA ASN A 44 -22.43 -5.17 1.78
C ASN A 44 -22.27 -4.73 0.30
N ARG A 45 -22.37 -3.43 0.01
CA ARG A 45 -22.19 -2.88 -1.34
C ARG A 45 -20.73 -2.92 -1.77
N ILE A 46 -19.82 -2.63 -0.84
CA ILE A 46 -18.37 -2.69 -1.04
C ILE A 46 -17.88 -4.15 -1.05
N LYS A 47 -18.51 -5.01 -0.24
CA LYS A 47 -18.22 -6.46 -0.17
C LYS A 47 -18.43 -7.21 -1.49
N LYS A 48 -19.33 -6.71 -2.35
CA LYS A 48 -19.62 -7.26 -3.68
C LYS A 48 -18.63 -6.84 -4.78
N LEU A 49 -17.71 -5.90 -4.50
CA LEU A 49 -16.73 -5.43 -5.48
C LEU A 49 -15.60 -6.47 -5.66
N LYS A 50 -15.73 -7.34 -6.65
CA LYS A 50 -14.71 -8.36 -6.99
C LYS A 50 -13.32 -7.74 -7.19
N TRP A 51 -13.24 -6.62 -7.91
CA TRP A 51 -12.00 -5.89 -8.15
C TRP A 51 -11.34 -5.37 -6.88
N LEU A 52 -12.13 -4.95 -5.87
CA LEU A 52 -11.58 -4.51 -4.60
C LEU A 52 -10.86 -5.63 -3.86
N LYS A 53 -11.42 -6.86 -3.89
CA LYS A 53 -10.78 -8.04 -3.29
C LYS A 53 -9.47 -8.39 -3.98
N ILE A 54 -9.43 -8.33 -5.31
CA ILE A 54 -8.21 -8.60 -6.08
C ILE A 54 -7.13 -7.60 -5.70
N VAL A 55 -7.46 -6.31 -5.72
CA VAL A 55 -6.51 -5.23 -5.35
C VAL A 55 -6.03 -5.38 -3.90
N LEU A 56 -6.90 -5.84 -3.00
CA LEU A 56 -6.57 -6.12 -1.60
C LEU A 56 -5.57 -7.26 -1.46
N VAL A 57 -5.77 -8.36 -2.19
CA VAL A 57 -4.85 -9.50 -2.20
C VAL A 57 -3.50 -9.10 -2.78
N VAL A 58 -3.49 -8.39 -3.92
CA VAL A 58 -2.25 -7.91 -4.55
C VAL A 58 -1.47 -7.02 -3.59
N ALA A 59 -2.13 -6.06 -2.93
CA ALA A 59 -1.46 -5.20 -1.97
C ALA A 59 -0.85 -5.97 -0.79
N ILE A 60 -1.57 -6.93 -0.22
CA ILE A 60 -1.04 -7.75 0.88
C ILE A 60 0.19 -8.53 0.42
N LEU A 61 0.13 -9.19 -0.74
CA LEU A 61 1.26 -9.96 -1.28
C LEU A 61 2.46 -9.06 -1.57
N SER A 62 2.24 -7.90 -2.19
CA SER A 62 3.28 -6.92 -2.48
C SER A 62 3.93 -6.36 -1.21
N PHE A 63 3.16 -6.11 -0.16
CA PHE A 63 3.69 -5.67 1.13
C PHE A 63 4.58 -6.74 1.77
N VAL A 64 4.12 -8.00 1.78
CA VAL A 64 4.92 -9.13 2.31
C VAL A 64 6.21 -9.31 1.51
N LEU A 65 6.15 -9.26 0.18
CA LEU A 65 7.33 -9.33 -0.68
C LEU A 65 8.33 -8.18 -0.42
N THR A 66 7.82 -6.97 -0.15
CA THR A 66 8.65 -5.83 0.23
C THR A 66 9.42 -6.10 1.52
N ILE A 67 8.72 -6.59 2.56
CA ILE A 67 9.35 -6.92 3.85
C ILE A 67 10.41 -8.01 3.67
N ILE A 68 10.07 -9.09 2.97
CA ILE A 68 11.00 -10.21 2.73
C ILE A 68 12.23 -9.73 1.95
N GLY A 69 12.04 -8.94 0.89
CA GLY A 69 13.14 -8.43 0.09
C GLY A 69 14.08 -7.50 0.88
N ILE A 70 13.53 -6.62 1.73
CA ILE A 70 14.34 -5.78 2.62
C ILE A 70 15.11 -6.63 3.64
N LEU A 71 14.46 -7.62 4.27
CA LEU A 71 15.12 -8.50 5.24
C LEU A 71 16.25 -9.30 4.60
N LEU A 72 16.01 -9.89 3.42
CA LEU A 72 17.02 -10.65 2.69
C LEU A 72 18.16 -9.76 2.19
N HIS A 73 17.85 -8.53 1.76
CA HIS A 73 18.88 -7.56 1.41
C HIS A 73 19.76 -7.24 2.62
N ASN A 74 19.18 -6.95 3.79
CA ASN A 74 19.93 -6.64 4.99
C ASN A 74 20.78 -7.83 5.46
N ILE A 75 20.25 -9.05 5.45
CA ILE A 75 21.00 -10.27 5.81
C ILE A 75 22.17 -10.50 4.85
N ARG A 76 21.97 -10.28 3.54
CA ARG A 76 23.00 -10.46 2.53
C ARG A 76 24.06 -9.36 2.61
N SER A 77 23.64 -8.10 2.75
CA SER A 77 24.53 -6.94 2.83
C SER A 77 25.38 -6.97 4.10
N ALA A 78 24.85 -7.52 5.21
CA ALA A 78 25.62 -7.78 6.43
C ALA A 78 26.66 -8.92 6.29
N LYS A 79 26.55 -9.77 5.27
CA LYS A 79 27.44 -10.93 5.04
C LYS A 79 28.40 -10.76 3.86
N PHE A 80 28.06 -9.93 2.88
CA PHE A 80 28.81 -9.74 1.64
C PHE A 80 28.84 -8.24 1.34
N ASP A 81 30.03 -7.64 1.39
CA ASP A 81 30.32 -6.20 1.36
C ASP A 81 29.50 -5.39 0.32
N GLY A 82 28.32 -4.93 0.74
CA GLY A 82 27.68 -3.72 0.21
C GLY A 82 27.10 -3.75 -1.21
N GLU A 83 27.23 -4.83 -1.99
CA GLU A 83 26.60 -4.86 -3.33
C GLU A 83 25.07 -4.79 -3.23
N GLU A 84 24.46 -3.91 -4.04
CA GLU A 84 23.00 -3.83 -4.19
C GLU A 84 22.45 -5.17 -4.65
N SER A 85 21.90 -5.94 -3.71
CA SER A 85 21.38 -7.25 -4.03
C SER A 85 20.06 -7.15 -4.80
N LEU A 86 19.80 -8.09 -5.70
CA LEU A 86 18.51 -8.26 -6.39
C LEU A 86 17.30 -8.26 -5.42
N PHE A 87 17.52 -8.60 -4.14
CA PHE A 87 16.52 -8.53 -3.09
C PHE A 87 16.05 -7.09 -2.80
N PHE A 88 16.93 -6.10 -2.91
CA PHE A 88 16.58 -4.69 -2.78
C PHE A 88 15.73 -4.20 -3.95
N ILE A 89 16.13 -4.54 -5.18
CA ILE A 89 15.38 -4.18 -6.39
C ILE A 89 13.99 -4.80 -6.36
N THR A 90 13.89 -6.09 -6.01
CA THR A 90 12.58 -6.77 -5.88
C THR A 90 11.74 -6.18 -4.75
N ALA A 91 12.35 -5.78 -3.63
CA ALA A 91 11.64 -5.06 -2.57
C ALA A 91 11.07 -3.72 -3.04
N ILE A 92 11.86 -2.93 -3.77
CA ILE A 92 11.44 -1.63 -4.31
C ILE A 92 10.29 -1.82 -5.30
N VAL A 93 10.40 -2.76 -6.23
CA VAL A 93 9.34 -3.06 -7.20
C VAL A 93 8.06 -3.50 -6.49
N ALA A 94 8.17 -4.39 -5.50
CA ALA A 94 7.04 -4.82 -4.69
C ALA A 94 6.40 -3.63 -3.93
N MET A 95 7.21 -2.70 -3.43
CA MET A 95 6.75 -1.50 -2.75
C MET A 95 5.94 -0.59 -3.69
N TYR A 96 6.39 -0.40 -4.94
CA TYR A 96 5.62 0.37 -5.92
C TYR A 96 4.30 -0.30 -6.29
N ILE A 97 4.29 -1.63 -6.46
CA ILE A 97 3.04 -2.38 -6.71
C ILE A 97 2.08 -2.23 -5.52
N PHE A 98 2.59 -2.24 -4.30
CA PHE A 98 1.81 -2.00 -3.09
C PHE A 98 1.20 -0.60 -3.06
N ILE A 99 1.97 0.44 -3.39
CA ILE A 99 1.49 1.83 -3.46
C ILE A 99 0.38 1.95 -4.50
N LEU A 100 0.60 1.43 -5.71
CA LEU A 100 -0.38 1.47 -6.81
C LEU A 100 -1.66 0.71 -6.45
N SER A 101 -1.53 -0.46 -5.82
CA SER A 101 -2.68 -1.24 -5.36
C SER A 101 -3.46 -0.50 -4.26
N THR A 102 -2.76 0.16 -3.35
CA THR A 102 -3.37 0.96 -2.29
C THR A 102 -4.15 2.14 -2.87
N ALA A 103 -3.55 2.89 -3.80
CA ALA A 103 -4.22 3.98 -4.52
C ALA A 103 -5.42 3.47 -5.35
N GLY A 104 -5.26 2.37 -6.07
CA GLY A 104 -6.34 1.73 -6.85
C GLY A 104 -7.51 1.28 -5.99
N GLY A 105 -7.25 0.66 -4.83
CA GLY A 105 -8.26 0.26 -3.86
C GLY A 105 -9.05 1.45 -3.32
N LEU A 106 -8.35 2.55 -3.06
CA LEU A 106 -8.92 3.82 -2.62
C LEU A 106 -9.87 4.39 -3.69
N ILE A 107 -9.45 4.44 -4.95
CA ILE A 107 -10.27 4.90 -6.08
C ILE A 107 -11.53 4.04 -6.24
N ILE A 108 -11.40 2.70 -6.17
CA ILE A 108 -12.54 1.77 -6.29
C ILE A 108 -13.57 2.03 -5.19
N VAL A 109 -13.11 2.17 -3.94
CA VAL A 109 -14.00 2.47 -2.81
C VAL A 109 -14.66 3.85 -2.96
N LEU A 110 -13.91 4.86 -3.39
CA LEU A 110 -14.46 6.20 -3.62
C LEU A 110 -15.53 6.20 -4.72
N ARG A 111 -15.29 5.49 -5.82
CA ARG A 111 -16.27 5.37 -6.91
C ARG A 111 -17.53 4.63 -6.46
N ALA A 112 -17.39 3.63 -5.60
CA ALA A 112 -18.50 2.87 -5.04
C ALA A 112 -19.35 3.68 -4.03
N ARG A 113 -18.80 4.73 -3.40
CA ARG A 113 -19.56 5.64 -2.52
C ARG A 113 -20.28 6.77 -3.26
N LYS A 114 -19.84 7.13 -4.47
CA LYS A 114 -20.46 8.18 -5.29
C LYS A 114 -21.68 7.71 -6.08
N LYS A 115 -21.85 6.39 -6.23
CA LYS A 115 -23.06 5.75 -6.76
C LYS A 115 -23.97 5.33 -5.62
#